data_AF-E3LNN2-F1
#
_entry.id   AF-E3LNN2-F1
#
_cell.length_a   1.000
_cell.length_b   1.000
_cell.length_c   1.000
_cell.angle_alpha   90.00
_cell.angle_beta   90.00
_cell.angle_gamma   90.00
#
_symmetry.space_group_name_H-M   'P 1'
#
loop_
_entity.id
_entity.type
_entity.pdbx_description
1 polymer ?
#
loop_
_entity_poly.entity_id
_entity_poly.type
_entity_poly.pdbx_seq_one_letter_code
_entity_poly.pdbx_strand_id
1 'polypeptide(L)'
;MARSVYVDDVFVGVDTVKEAKEYYHVSKGIFAGAQMNLCKYVSNSPEANRYFTEQEKTEPETAKQRLLGIDWNIDSDVLVYSLPKPKPGLLTMRKVLKTIASCYDPQGMLTSAEPRIRHATFTR
;
A
#
# COMPACT_ATOMS: atom_id res chain seq x y z
N MET A 1 -5.89 11.27 -14.24
CA MET A 1 -5.67 9.81 -14.09
C MET A 1 -4.24 9.34 -14.41
N ALA A 2 -3.47 9.99 -15.28
CA ALA A 2 -2.13 9.47 -15.63
C ALA A 2 -1.11 9.39 -14.46
N ARG A 3 -1.31 10.13 -13.37
CA ARG A 3 -0.47 10.13 -12.16
C ARG A 3 -1.00 9.27 -11.01
N SER A 4 -2.17 8.67 -11.19
CA SER A 4 -2.90 7.92 -10.15
C SER A 4 -2.91 6.41 -10.40
N VAL A 5 -2.10 5.93 -11.36
CA VAL A 5 -2.02 4.52 -11.76
C VAL A 5 -0.60 4.03 -11.54
N TYR A 6 -0.46 2.92 -10.84
CA TYR A 6 0.80 2.21 -10.61
C TYR A 6 0.61 0.72 -10.90
N VAL A 7 1.13 0.25 -12.04
CA VAL A 7 0.99 -1.14 -12.50
C VAL A 7 -0.48 -1.59 -12.45
N ASP A 8 -0.87 -2.34 -11.43
CA ASP A 8 -2.23 -2.88 -11.24
C ASP A 8 -3.09 -2.04 -10.28
N ASP A 9 -2.49 -1.09 -9.56
CA ASP A 9 -3.16 -0.27 -8.55
C ASP A 9 -3.56 1.09 -9.11
N VAL A 10 -4.79 1.52 -8.83
CA VAL A 10 -5.28 2.88 -9.12
C VAL A 10 -5.68 3.54 -7.80
N PHE A 11 -5.06 4.67 -7.46
CA PHE A 11 -5.34 5.40 -6.24
C PHE A 11 -5.64 6.87 -6.54
N VAL A 12 -6.76 7.38 -6.02
CA VAL A 12 -7.15 8.79 -6.20
C VAL A 12 -7.64 9.34 -4.87
N GLY A 13 -7.20 10.55 -4.52
CA GLY A 13 -7.79 11.34 -3.45
C GLY A 13 -8.95 12.15 -4.01
N VAL A 14 -10.13 12.03 -3.40
CA VAL A 14 -11.33 12.81 -3.71
C VAL A 14 -11.90 13.37 -2.42
N ASP A 15 -12.44 14.58 -2.45
CA ASP A 15 -12.88 15.27 -1.25
C ASP A 15 -14.32 14.90 -0.86
N THR A 16 -15.12 14.44 -1.82
CA THR A 16 -16.54 14.13 -1.61
C THR A 16 -16.95 12.74 -2.11
N VAL A 17 -17.96 12.14 -1.45
CA VAL A 17 -18.55 10.86 -1.88
C VAL A 17 -19.14 10.95 -3.28
N LYS A 18 -19.69 12.12 -3.65
CA LYS A 18 -20.24 12.35 -4.99
C LYS A 18 -19.16 12.27 -6.06
N GLU A 19 -18.00 12.89 -5.83
CA GLU A 19 -16.86 12.80 -6.73
C GLU A 19 -16.30 11.37 -6.79
N ALA A 20 -16.31 10.63 -5.68
CA ALA A 20 -15.92 9.22 -5.68
C ALA A 20 -16.83 8.37 -6.60
N LYS A 21 -18.15 8.60 -6.56
CA LYS A 21 -19.13 7.92 -7.44
C LYS A 21 -18.92 8.30 -8.90
N GLU A 22 -18.67 9.57 -9.19
CA GLU A 22 -18.36 10.03 -10.55
C GLU A 22 -17.07 9.40 -11.07
N TYR A 23 -16.03 9.39 -10.24
CA TYR A 23 -14.74 8.80 -10.59
C TYR A 23 -14.86 7.31 -10.89
N TYR A 24 -15.68 6.57 -10.14
CA TYR A 24 -15.99 5.16 -10.42
C TYR A 24 -16.52 4.97 -11.86
N HIS A 25 -17.49 5.78 -12.29
CA HIS A 25 -18.04 5.68 -13.65
C HIS A 25 -17.02 6.06 -14.71
N VAL A 26 -16.30 7.17 -14.51
CA VAL A 26 -15.29 7.64 -15.47
C VAL A 26 -14.15 6.64 -15.61
N SER A 27 -13.64 6.12 -14.50
CA SER A 27 -12.55 5.14 -14.50
C SER A 27 -12.98 3.84 -15.17
N LYS A 28 -14.16 3.30 -14.84
CA LYS A 28 -14.69 2.09 -15.48
C LYS A 28 -14.84 2.26 -16.99
N GLY A 29 -15.30 3.42 -17.47
CA GLY A 29 -15.38 3.73 -18.90
C GLY A 29 -14.02 3.78 -19.60
N ILE A 30 -13.03 4.43 -18.98
CA ILE A 30 -11.67 4.53 -19.54
C ILE A 30 -11.02 3.15 -19.63
N PHE A 31 -11.05 2.36 -18.55
CA PHE A 31 -10.42 1.04 -18.52
C PHE A 31 -11.17 0.05 -19.43
N ALA A 32 -12.51 0.12 -19.52
CA ALA A 32 -13.27 -0.67 -20.48
C ALA A 32 -12.88 -0.36 -21.94
N GLY A 33 -12.65 0.92 -22.27
CA GLY A 33 -12.13 1.33 -23.58
C GLY A 33 -10.73 0.77 -23.90
N ALA A 34 -9.93 0.51 -22.86
CA ALA A 34 -8.62 -0.13 -22.96
C ALA A 34 -8.67 -1.67 -22.87
N GLN A 35 -9.87 -2.29 -22.87
CA GLN A 35 -10.07 -3.72 -22.63
C GLN A 35 -9.51 -4.24 -21.29
N MET A 36 -9.43 -3.35 -20.29
CA MET A 36 -8.99 -3.67 -18.93
C MET A 36 -10.20 -3.64 -17.99
N ASN A 37 -10.26 -4.58 -17.05
CA ASN A 37 -11.28 -4.60 -16.01
C ASN A 37 -10.69 -4.16 -14.67
N LEU A 38 -11.27 -3.11 -14.07
CA LEU A 38 -10.96 -2.72 -12.71
C LEU A 38 -11.72 -3.63 -11.75
N CYS A 39 -11.00 -4.49 -11.04
CA CYS A 39 -11.60 -5.58 -10.26
C CYS A 39 -11.98 -5.22 -8.83
N LYS A 40 -11.41 -4.16 -8.24
CA LYS A 40 -11.60 -3.82 -6.82
C LYS A 40 -11.70 -2.32 -6.64
N TYR A 41 -12.65 -1.88 -5.82
CA TYR A 41 -12.91 -0.48 -5.51
C TYR A 41 -13.06 -0.31 -4.02
N VAL A 42 -12.25 0.58 -3.45
CA VAL A 42 -12.11 0.77 -2.01
C VAL A 42 -11.93 2.25 -1.73
N SER A 43 -12.60 2.72 -0.68
CA SER A 43 -12.50 4.09 -0.19
C SER A 43 -12.51 4.09 1.34
N ASN A 44 -11.89 5.10 1.93
CA ASN A 44 -11.99 5.40 3.37
C ASN A 44 -13.42 5.77 3.83
N SER A 45 -14.32 6.07 2.89
CA SER A 45 -15.71 6.39 3.18
C SER A 45 -16.59 5.14 3.15
N PRO A 46 -17.29 4.79 4.25
CA PRO A 46 -18.21 3.66 4.27
C PRO A 46 -19.42 3.88 3.34
N GLU A 47 -19.80 5.13 3.06
CA GLU A 47 -20.87 5.45 2.11
C GLU A 47 -20.46 5.12 0.66
N ALA A 48 -19.21 5.44 0.31
CA ALA A 48 -18.66 5.10 -1.00
C ALA A 48 -18.51 3.58 -1.16
N ASN A 49 -18.02 2.88 -0.14
CA ASN A 49 -17.88 1.42 -0.19
C ASN A 49 -19.22 0.69 -0.34
N ARG A 50 -20.27 1.16 0.34
CA ARG A 50 -21.63 0.61 0.14
C ARG A 50 -22.07 0.75 -1.31
N TYR A 51 -21.86 1.92 -1.91
CA TYR A 51 -22.17 2.14 -3.32
C TYR A 51 -21.40 1.20 -4.24
N PHE A 52 -20.09 1.01 -4.04
CA PHE A 52 -19.29 0.08 -4.86
C PHE A 52 -19.76 -1.38 -4.71
N THR A 53 -20.05 -1.79 -3.47
CA THR A 53 -20.56 -3.13 -3.14
C THR A 53 -21.90 -3.40 -3.85
N GLU A 54 -22.80 -2.42 -3.86
CA GLU A 54 -24.09 -2.50 -4.57
C GLU A 54 -23.94 -2.60 -6.09
N GLN A 55 -22.99 -1.85 -6.67
CA GLN A 55 -22.76 -1.85 -8.12
C GLN A 55 -22.07 -3.14 -8.60
N GLU A 56 -21.06 -3.61 -7.88
CA GLU A 56 -20.26 -4.79 -8.26
C GLU A 56 -20.81 -6.10 -7.68
N LYS A 57 -21.88 -6.05 -6.87
CA LYS A 57 -22.49 -7.22 -6.18
C LYS A 57 -21.46 -8.08 -5.45
N THR A 58 -20.45 -7.42 -4.88
CA THR A 58 -19.34 -8.08 -4.18
C THR A 58 -19.60 -8.07 -2.68
N GLU A 59 -18.90 -8.88 -1.90
CA GLU A 59 -18.96 -8.81 -0.43
C GLU A 59 -18.29 -7.52 0.06
N PRO A 60 -18.74 -6.94 1.20
CA PRO A 60 -18.10 -5.76 1.77
C PRO A 60 -16.63 -6.06 2.09
N GLU A 61 -15.73 -5.23 1.58
CA GLU A 61 -14.31 -5.47 1.78
C GLU A 61 -13.88 -5.31 3.24
N THR A 62 -12.88 -6.10 3.63
CA THR A 62 -12.27 -6.04 4.97
C THR A 62 -11.53 -4.72 5.14
N ALA A 63 -11.55 -4.15 6.35
CA ALA A 63 -10.88 -2.88 6.72
C ALA A 63 -9.37 -2.81 6.41
N LYS A 64 -8.74 -3.94 6.08
CA LYS A 64 -7.33 -4.02 5.67
C LYS A 64 -7.24 -4.44 4.21
N GLN A 65 -6.65 -3.58 3.39
CA GLN A 65 -6.34 -3.87 1.99
C GLN A 65 -4.85 -3.70 1.74
N ARG A 66 -4.37 -4.21 0.60
CA ARG A 66 -2.98 -4.04 0.20
C ARG A 66 -2.92 -3.02 -0.92
N LEU A 67 -2.18 -1.94 -0.71
CA LEU A 67 -1.99 -0.85 -1.66
C LEU A 67 -0.48 -0.68 -1.90
N LEU A 68 -0.02 -0.76 -3.15
CA LEU A 68 1.40 -0.64 -3.53
C LEU A 68 2.33 -1.65 -2.80
N GLY A 69 1.79 -2.80 -2.39
CA GLY A 69 2.52 -3.81 -1.63
C GLY A 69 2.60 -3.55 -0.12
N ILE A 70 1.96 -2.50 0.39
CA ILE A 70 1.89 -2.11 1.81
C ILE A 70 0.47 -2.36 2.32
N ASP A 71 0.32 -2.72 3.59
CA ASP A 71 -1.00 -2.87 4.20
C ASP A 71 -1.61 -1.48 4.44
N TRP A 72 -2.81 -1.23 3.94
CA TRP A 72 -3.58 -0.02 4.14
C TRP A 72 -4.79 -0.32 5.02
N ASN A 73 -4.92 0.41 6.12
CA ASN A 73 -6.12 0.42 6.93
C ASN A 73 -7.07 1.51 6.39
N ILE A 74 -8.17 1.05 5.79
CA ILE A 74 -9.16 1.90 5.12
C ILE A 74 -9.86 2.82 6.13
N ASP A 75 -10.21 2.30 7.30
CA ASP A 75 -11.02 3.03 8.29
C ASP A 75 -10.28 4.23 8.88
N SER A 76 -8.98 4.06 9.10
CA SER A 76 -8.12 5.11 9.67
C SER A 76 -7.34 5.88 8.61
N ASP A 77 -7.41 5.47 7.34
CA ASP A 77 -6.56 5.95 6.25
C ASP A 77 -5.06 5.92 6.58
N VAL A 78 -4.58 4.79 7.10
CA VAL A 78 -3.18 4.62 7.56
C VAL A 78 -2.49 3.51 6.78
N LEU A 79 -1.33 3.82 6.22
CA LEU A 79 -0.39 2.84 5.68
C LEU A 79 0.41 2.19 6.82
N VAL A 80 0.38 0.87 6.88
CA VAL A 80 0.95 0.05 7.94
C VAL A 80 2.18 -0.69 7.41
N TYR A 81 3.35 -0.33 7.93
CA TYR A 81 4.61 -0.99 7.65
C TYR A 81 4.92 -2.03 8.73
N SER A 82 4.99 -3.30 8.33
CA SER A 82 5.43 -4.38 9.21
C SER A 82 6.93 -4.60 9.06
N LEU A 83 7.73 -4.05 9.99
CA LEU A 83 9.17 -4.28 9.98
C LEU A 83 9.53 -5.72 10.40
N PRO A 84 10.48 -6.36 9.71
CA PRO A 84 10.93 -7.70 10.03
C PRO A 84 11.63 -7.69 11.40
N LYS A 85 11.09 -8.46 12.35
CA LYS A 85 11.70 -8.63 13.67
C LYS A 85 12.89 -9.59 13.56
N PRO A 86 14.08 -9.26 14.12
CA PRO A 86 15.21 -10.17 14.12
C PRO A 86 14.83 -11.42 14.93
N LYS A 87 15.05 -12.61 14.34
CA LYS A 87 14.81 -13.88 15.02
C LYS A 87 15.94 -14.15 16.03
N PRO A 88 15.65 -14.61 17.26
CA PRO A 88 16.69 -14.96 18.22
C PRO A 88 17.56 -16.12 17.71
N GLY A 89 18.89 -16.01 17.87
CA GLY A 89 19.87 -17.02 17.48
C GLY A 89 21.21 -16.43 17.02
N LEU A 90 22.14 -17.29 16.57
CA LEU A 90 23.46 -16.87 16.07
C LEU A 90 23.33 -15.85 14.93
N LEU A 91 23.83 -14.64 15.16
CA LEU A 91 23.93 -13.57 14.19
C LEU A 91 25.06 -13.87 13.21
N THR A 92 24.72 -14.05 11.93
CA THR A 92 25.71 -14.11 10.84
C THR A 92 25.54 -12.88 9.96
N MET A 93 26.60 -12.44 9.29
CA MET A 93 26.52 -11.34 8.33
C MET A 93 25.40 -11.56 7.29
N ARG A 94 25.20 -12.80 6.85
CA ARG A 94 24.09 -13.18 5.96
C ARG A 94 22.72 -12.90 6.57
N LYS A 95 22.51 -13.16 7.87
CA LYS A 95 21.25 -12.87 8.56
C LYS A 95 21.04 -11.37 8.73
N VAL A 96 22.08 -10.62 9.07
CA VAL A 96 22.03 -9.16 9.20
C VAL A 96 21.66 -8.52 7.87
N LEU A 97 22.38 -8.86 6.79
CA LEU A 97 22.09 -8.35 5.46
C LEU A 97 20.69 -8.76 4.98
N LYS A 98 20.23 -9.97 5.29
CA LYS A 98 18.86 -10.41 4.98
C LYS A 98 17.82 -9.56 5.71
N THR A 99 18.03 -9.24 6.98
CA THR A 99 17.13 -8.38 7.76
C THR A 99 17.08 -6.96 7.19
N ILE A 100 18.25 -6.40 6.84
CA ILE A 100 18.34 -5.07 6.20
C ILE A 100 17.62 -5.08 4.84
N ALA A 101 17.87 -6.08 4.00
CA ALA A 101 17.22 -6.22 2.69
C ALA A 101 15.71 -6.44 2.79
N SER A 102 15.21 -7.08 3.87
CA SER A 102 13.77 -7.21 4.10
C SER A 102 13.09 -5.91 4.54
N CYS A 103 13.86 -4.89 4.95
CA CYS A 103 13.36 -3.53 5.17
C CYS A 103 13.40 -2.68 3.87
N TYR A 104 13.45 -3.31 2.69
CA TYR A 104 13.44 -2.60 1.43
C TYR A 104 12.17 -1.77 1.29
N ASP A 105 12.34 -0.46 1.11
CA ASP A 105 11.26 0.48 0.91
C ASP A 105 11.24 0.96 -0.56
N PRO A 106 10.37 0.39 -1.40
CA PRO A 106 10.29 0.78 -2.80
C PRO A 106 9.78 2.20 -3.02
N GLN A 107 9.06 2.79 -2.06
CA GLN A 107 8.44 4.11 -2.19
C GLN A 107 9.31 5.24 -1.58
N GLY A 108 10.37 4.90 -0.85
CA GLY A 108 11.25 5.87 -0.19
C GLY A 108 10.61 6.64 0.98
N MET A 109 9.39 6.25 1.40
CA MET A 109 8.66 6.83 2.53
C MET A 109 9.34 6.60 3.89
N LEU A 110 10.03 5.48 4.04
CA LEU A 110 10.82 5.07 5.20
C LEU A 110 12.28 5.53 5.05
N THR A 111 12.52 6.79 4.71
CA THR A 111 13.90 7.32 4.75
C THR A 111 14.19 7.94 6.13
N SER A 112 15.03 7.28 6.94
CA SER A 112 16.22 7.85 7.61
C SER A 112 16.69 7.01 8.82
N ALA A 113 17.84 6.34 8.63
CA ALA A 113 18.94 6.22 9.59
C ALA A 113 20.06 5.43 8.89
N GLU A 114 21.10 6.12 8.40
CA GLU A 114 22.33 5.44 7.98
C GLU A 114 22.86 4.59 9.15
N PRO A 115 23.08 3.28 8.97
CA PRO A 115 23.79 2.51 9.97
C PRO A 115 25.26 2.95 9.94
N ARG A 116 25.60 3.95 10.75
CA ARG A 116 27.00 4.28 11.06
C ARG A 116 27.60 3.08 11.80
N ILE A 117 28.21 2.18 11.05
CA ILE A 117 29.07 1.13 11.60
C ILE A 117 30.29 1.86 12.19
N ARG A 118 30.24 2.20 13.48
CA ARG A 118 31.44 2.59 14.20
C ARG A 118 32.27 1.32 14.37
N HIS A 119 33.39 1.25 13.65
CA HIS A 119 34.42 0.27 13.95
C HIS A 119 34.82 0.45 15.43
N ALA A 120 34.45 -0.50 16.28
CA ALA A 120 34.96 -0.57 17.63
C ALA A 120 36.40 -1.12 17.53
N THR A 121 37.37 -0.22 17.51
CA THR A 121 38.78 -0.59 17.66
C THR A 121 38.98 -1.03 19.11
N PHE A 122 39.15 -2.32 19.33
CA PHE A 122 39.58 -2.87 20.61
C PHE A 122 41.08 -2.62 20.72
N THR A 123 41.48 -1.57 21.43
CA THR A 123 42.87 -1.38 21.82
C THR A 123 43.17 -2.32 22.99
N ARG A 124 44.33 -2.98 22.91
CA ARG A 124 44.83 -4.03 23.80
C ARG A 124 44.98 -3.57 25.24
#